data_AF-A0A7C1DSB7-F1
#
_entry.id   AF-A0A7C1DSB7-F1
#
_cell.length_a   1.000
_cell.length_b   1.000
_cell.length_c   1.000
_cell.angle_alpha   90.00
_cell.angle_beta   90.00
_cell.angle_gamma   90.00
#
_symmetry.space_group_name_H-M   'P 1'
#
loop_
_entity.id
_entity.type
_entity.pdbx_description
1 polymer ?
#
loop_
_entity_poly.entity_id
_entity_poly.type
_entity_poly.pdbx_seq_one_letter_code
_entity_poly.pdbx_strand_id
1 'polypeptide(L)'
;FYGLVVKSLDNTFVAGGAGTLTPFTGVFLFAAGVFISTFIFNPIFMRFPVEGERVRIREYFKGSFGTHMVGVIGGFIWMFGMVVSFMSAGASNPAISYALSNAAPVVAILWGVFIWKEFRDAPKGTNRLLIAMFTLFLIGLVLITLSN
;
A
#
# COMPACT_ATOMS: atom_id res chain seq x y z
N PHE A 1 2.28 13.09 3.29
CA PHE A 1 2.38 11.90 4.16
C PHE A 1 3.76 11.25 4.07
N TYR A 2 4.15 10.60 2.95
CA TYR A 2 5.46 9.92 2.81
C TYR A 2 6.66 10.81 3.19
N GLY A 3 6.72 12.05 2.68
CA GLY A 3 7.79 12.99 3.04
C GLY A 3 7.83 13.41 4.52
N LEU A 4 6.71 13.37 5.25
CA LEU A 4 6.71 13.63 6.71
C LEU A 4 7.25 12.42 7.48
N VAL A 5 6.93 11.21 7.03
CA VAL A 5 7.46 9.97 7.62
C VAL A 5 8.96 9.87 7.38
N VAL A 6 9.44 10.12 6.15
CA VAL A 6 10.89 10.13 5.84
C VAL A 6 11.64 11.17 6.68
N LYS A 7 11.05 12.35 6.93
CA LYS A 7 11.66 13.36 7.82
C LYS A 7 11.75 12.92 9.29
N SER A 8 10.94 11.96 9.72
CA SER A 8 11.00 11.40 11.08
C SER A 8 11.99 10.23 11.23
N LEU A 9 12.58 9.78 10.11
CA LEU A 9 13.47 8.62 10.07
C LEU A 9 14.95 9.03 10.05
N ASP A 10 15.78 8.30 10.80
CA ASP A 10 17.24 8.37 10.66
C ASP A 10 17.70 7.53 9.46
N ASN A 11 18.44 8.15 8.54
CA ASN A 11 18.98 7.51 7.35
C ASN A 11 20.35 6.84 7.58
N THR A 12 20.99 7.13 8.71
CA THR A 12 22.29 6.57 9.09
C THR A 12 22.11 5.32 9.96
N PHE A 13 22.50 4.16 9.44
CA PHE A 13 22.35 2.85 10.09
C PHE A 13 23.33 2.59 11.26
N VAL A 14 24.17 3.56 11.64
CA VAL A 14 25.32 3.31 12.52
C VAL A 14 25.44 4.40 13.57
N ALA A 15 25.50 3.94 14.83
CA ALA A 15 25.48 4.68 16.09
C ALA A 15 24.10 5.29 16.41
N GLY A 16 23.47 4.76 17.47
CA GLY A 16 22.26 5.36 18.02
C GLY A 16 22.44 6.86 18.20
N GLY A 17 21.66 7.64 17.45
CA GLY A 17 21.78 9.08 17.36
C GLY A 17 20.43 9.77 17.59
N ALA A 18 20.41 10.64 18.59
CA ALA A 18 19.51 11.79 18.79
C ALA A 18 18.03 11.66 18.35
N GLY A 19 17.27 10.72 18.91
CA GLY A 19 15.81 10.88 19.09
C GLY A 19 14.91 10.69 17.85
N THR A 20 15.42 10.30 16.69
CA THR A 20 14.62 9.95 15.50
C THR A 20 14.43 8.44 15.35
N LEU A 21 13.39 8.00 14.62
CA LEU A 21 13.05 6.58 14.49
C LEU A 21 13.93 5.91 13.42
N THR A 22 14.47 4.73 13.69
CA THR A 22 15.07 3.92 12.61
C THR A 22 13.98 3.40 11.67
N PRO A 23 14.29 3.04 10.40
CA PRO A 23 13.32 2.44 9.47
C PRO A 23 12.52 1.28 10.09
N PHE A 24 13.19 0.39 10.82
CA PHE A 24 12.54 -0.73 11.51
C PHE A 24 11.58 -0.28 12.61
N THR A 25 11.98 0.69 13.43
CA THR A 25 11.15 1.21 14.52
C THR A 25 9.95 2.00 13.96
N GLY A 26 10.16 2.75 12.88
CA GLY A 26 9.10 3.46 12.17
C GLY A 26 8.05 2.51 11.61
N VAL A 27 8.46 1.43 10.92
CA VAL A 27 7.52 0.42 10.42
C VAL A 27 6.82 -0.33 11.55
N PHE A 28 7.52 -0.64 12.65
CA PHE A 28 6.91 -1.28 13.81
C PHE A 28 5.79 -0.44 14.41
N LEU A 29 6.03 0.85 14.66
CA LEU A 29 5.03 1.77 15.19
C LEU A 29 3.87 1.98 14.20
N PHE A 30 4.17 2.04 12.91
CA PHE A 30 3.14 2.10 11.87
C PHE A 30 2.26 0.85 11.88
N ALA A 31 2.85 -0.35 11.95
CA ALA A 31 2.11 -1.61 12.03
C ALA A 31 1.26 -1.70 13.30
N ALA A 32 1.78 -1.24 14.45
CA ALA A 32 1.00 -1.14 15.68
C ALA A 32 -0.18 -0.17 15.55
N GLY A 33 0.02 0.98 14.91
CA GLY A 33 -1.05 1.93 14.59
C GLY A 33 -2.12 1.34 13.68
N VAL A 34 -1.73 0.60 12.64
CA VAL A 34 -2.67 -0.14 11.77
C VAL A 34 -3.44 -1.20 12.56
N PHE A 35 -2.77 -1.97 13.41
CA PHE A 35 -3.40 -2.99 14.24
C PHE A 35 -4.43 -2.39 15.20
N ILE A 36 -4.07 -1.35 15.95
CA ILE A 36 -4.97 -0.67 16.89
C ILE A 36 -6.14 -0.04 16.13
N SER A 37 -5.87 0.66 15.02
CA SER A 37 -6.92 1.33 14.24
C SER A 37 -7.91 0.32 13.63
N THR A 38 -7.48 -0.91 13.36
CA THR A 38 -8.38 -1.99 12.91
C THR A 38 -9.48 -2.26 13.93
N PHE A 39 -9.19 -2.31 15.23
CA PHE A 39 -10.22 -2.54 16.26
C PHE A 39 -11.16 -1.34 16.44
N ILE A 40 -10.75 -0.15 16.02
CA ILE A 40 -11.58 1.06 16.09
C ILE A 40 -12.47 1.15 14.86
N PHE A 41 -11.88 1.03 13.66
CA PHE A 41 -12.57 1.28 12.40
C PHE A 41 -13.34 0.08 11.88
N ASN A 42 -12.84 -1.16 12.00
CA ASN A 42 -13.57 -2.33 11.48
C ASN A 42 -14.98 -2.45 12.06
N PRO A 43 -15.21 -2.32 13.39
CA PRO A 43 -16.57 -2.40 13.92
C PRO A 43 -17.51 -1.33 13.35
N ILE A 44 -17.01 -0.15 13.02
CA ILE A 44 -17.78 0.93 12.40
C ILE A 44 -18.20 0.51 10.98
N PHE A 45 -17.25 0.08 10.15
CA PHE A 45 -17.53 -0.35 8.78
C PHE A 45 -18.36 -1.64 8.70
N MET A 46 -18.20 -2.54 9.67
CA MET A 46 -19.03 -3.74 9.80
C MET A 46 -20.48 -3.40 10.18
N ARG A 47 -20.70 -2.33 10.96
CA ARG A 47 -22.03 -1.83 11.35
C ARG A 47 -22.68 -0.98 10.27
N PHE A 48 -21.89 -0.23 9.50
CA PHE A 48 -22.32 0.67 8.44
C PHE A 48 -21.62 0.31 7.13
N PRO A 49 -21.94 -0.84 6.52
CA PRO A 49 -21.32 -1.27 5.27
C PRO A 49 -21.75 -0.35 4.11
N VAL A 50 -20.82 -0.11 3.19
CA VAL A 50 -21.09 0.65 1.95
C VAL A 50 -22.03 -0.14 1.04
N GLU A 51 -21.91 -1.46 1.05
CA GLU A 51 -22.72 -2.40 0.28
C GLU A 51 -22.90 -3.70 1.08
N GLY A 52 -24.08 -4.30 1.00
CA GLY A 52 -24.41 -5.56 1.66
C GLY A 52 -24.98 -5.43 3.08
N GLU A 53 -25.07 -6.58 3.77
CA GLU A 53 -25.68 -6.68 5.10
C GLU A 53 -24.73 -6.31 6.23
N ARG A 54 -25.30 -5.84 7.34
CA ARG A 54 -24.53 -5.51 8.54
C ARG A 54 -23.96 -6.79 9.14
N VAL A 55 -22.65 -6.78 9.41
CA VAL A 55 -21.94 -7.92 9.99
C VAL A 55 -21.49 -7.62 11.42
N ARG A 56 -21.46 -8.63 12.28
CA ARG A 56 -20.94 -8.49 13.66
C ARG A 56 -19.48 -8.92 13.68
N ILE A 57 -18.68 -8.35 14.58
CA ILE A 57 -17.27 -8.74 14.74
C ILE A 57 -17.08 -10.25 15.00
N ARG A 58 -18.08 -10.92 15.58
CA ARG A 58 -18.07 -12.38 15.78
C ARG A 58 -18.01 -13.18 14.48
N GLU A 59 -18.53 -12.62 13.39
CA GLU A 59 -18.48 -13.25 12.06
C GLU A 59 -17.04 -13.31 11.53
N TYR A 60 -16.16 -12.38 11.94
CA TYR A 60 -14.73 -12.43 11.58
C TYR A 60 -14.09 -13.75 12.03
N PHE A 61 -14.39 -14.20 13.25
CA PHE A 61 -13.81 -15.43 13.83
C PHE A 61 -14.39 -16.72 13.25
N LYS A 62 -15.46 -16.64 12.44
CA LYS A 62 -15.98 -17.79 11.70
C LYS A 62 -15.23 -18.03 10.39
N GLY A 63 -14.35 -17.11 10.00
CA GLY A 63 -13.50 -17.26 8.83
C GLY A 63 -12.63 -18.52 8.91
N SER A 64 -12.39 -19.14 7.76
CA SER A 64 -11.47 -20.29 7.70
C SER A 64 -10.02 -19.82 7.93
N PHE A 65 -9.16 -20.73 8.37
CA PHE A 65 -7.72 -20.45 8.49
C PHE A 65 -7.13 -19.89 7.18
N GLY A 66 -7.53 -20.44 6.03
CA GLY A 66 -7.11 -19.95 4.71
C GLY A 66 -7.53 -18.50 4.48
N THR A 67 -8.77 -18.15 4.84
CA THR A 67 -9.28 -16.76 4.74
C THR A 67 -8.45 -15.79 5.58
N HIS A 68 -8.13 -16.15 6.82
CA HIS A 68 -7.27 -15.32 7.66
C HIS A 68 -5.85 -15.21 7.11
N MET A 69 -5.32 -16.29 6.56
CA MET A 69 -3.95 -16.31 6.03
C MET A 69 -3.76 -15.41 4.82
N VAL A 70 -4.79 -15.23 3.98
CA VAL A 70 -4.75 -14.23 2.90
C VAL A 70 -4.49 -12.83 3.47
N GLY A 71 -5.15 -12.46 4.58
CA GLY A 71 -4.92 -11.20 5.27
C GLY A 71 -3.51 -11.09 5.86
N VAL A 72 -3.00 -12.15 6.47
CA VAL A 72 -1.63 -12.19 7.03
C VAL A 72 -0.58 -12.04 5.93
N ILE A 73 -0.72 -12.75 4.81
CA ILE A 73 0.21 -12.67 3.67
C ILE A 73 0.15 -11.27 3.05
N GLY A 74 -1.04 -10.71 2.85
CA GLY A 74 -1.20 -9.34 2.35
C GLY A 74 -0.53 -8.31 3.27
N GLY A 75 -0.73 -8.42 4.58
CA GLY A 75 -0.07 -7.58 5.58
C GLY A 75 1.45 -7.74 5.57
N PHE A 76 1.95 -8.96 5.44
CA PHE A 76 3.39 -9.25 5.35
C PHE A 76 4.02 -8.61 4.11
N ILE A 77 3.43 -8.80 2.92
CA ILE A 77 3.93 -8.22 1.67
C ILE A 77 3.97 -6.70 1.78
N TRP A 78 2.93 -6.08 2.33
CA TRP A 78 2.86 -4.63 2.47
C TRP A 78 3.92 -4.08 3.44
N MET A 79 4.03 -4.67 4.64
CA MET A 79 5.00 -4.21 5.63
C MET A 79 6.44 -4.50 5.20
N PHE A 80 6.69 -5.62 4.53
CA PHE A 80 8.00 -5.94 3.95
C PHE A 80 8.40 -4.89 2.91
N GLY A 81 7.50 -4.54 1.99
CA GLY A 81 7.72 -3.46 1.03
C GLY A 81 8.01 -2.11 1.69
N MET A 82 7.31 -1.81 2.80
CA MET A 82 7.54 -0.58 3.57
C MET A 82 8.92 -0.53 4.21
N VAL A 83 9.40 -1.64 4.80
CA VAL A 83 10.76 -1.73 5.36
C VAL A 83 11.79 -1.44 4.27
N VAL A 84 11.72 -2.13 3.13
CA VAL A 84 12.65 -1.94 2.02
C VAL A 84 12.60 -0.49 1.51
N SER A 85 11.41 0.09 1.40
CA SER A 85 11.22 1.48 0.96
C SER A 85 11.91 2.46 1.92
N PHE A 86 11.72 2.31 3.22
CA PHE A 86 12.33 3.20 4.22
C PHE A 86 13.85 3.00 4.32
N MET A 87 14.34 1.76 4.17
CA MET A 87 15.78 1.52 4.08
C MET A 87 16.40 2.20 2.86
N SER A 88 15.67 2.26 1.74
CA SER A 88 16.14 2.95 0.52
C SER A 88 16.04 4.47 0.62
N ALA A 89 15.23 5.02 1.53
CA ALA A 89 14.94 6.44 1.61
C ALA A 89 16.20 7.29 1.80
N GLY A 90 17.14 6.83 2.65
CA GLY A 90 18.41 7.51 2.90
C GLY A 90 19.39 7.53 1.74
N ALA A 91 19.26 6.59 0.81
CA ALA A 91 20.07 6.52 -0.42
C ALA A 91 19.33 7.12 -1.64
N SER A 92 18.03 7.41 -1.51
CA SER A 92 17.19 7.86 -2.62
C SER A 92 17.20 9.38 -2.74
N ASN A 93 17.48 9.89 -3.94
CA ASN A 93 17.17 11.28 -4.26
C ASN A 93 15.63 11.44 -4.42
N PRO A 94 15.09 12.67 -4.40
CA PRO A 94 13.64 12.90 -4.52
C PRO A 94 13.01 12.27 -5.76
N ALA A 95 13.73 12.19 -6.88
CA ALA A 95 13.25 11.58 -8.11
C ALA A 95 13.06 10.05 -7.97
N ILE A 96 13.98 9.35 -7.30
CA ILE A 96 13.87 7.91 -7.03
C ILE A 96 12.68 7.63 -6.08
N SER A 97 12.53 8.44 -5.02
CA SER A 97 11.38 8.33 -4.09
C SER A 97 10.04 8.56 -4.80
N TYR A 98 9.99 9.51 -5.74
CA TYR A 98 8.80 9.77 -6.57
C TYR A 98 8.50 8.60 -7.51
N ALA A 99 9.52 8.08 -8.21
CA ALA A 99 9.38 6.93 -9.09
C ALA A 99 8.88 5.69 -8.33
N LEU A 100 9.43 5.42 -7.13
CA LEU A 100 9.03 4.30 -6.28
C LEU A 100 7.56 4.38 -5.87
N SER A 101 7.09 5.56 -5.47
CA SER A 101 5.69 5.77 -5.05
C SER A 101 4.70 5.56 -6.20
N ASN A 102 5.09 5.94 -7.43
CA ASN A 102 4.24 5.82 -8.62
C ASN A 102 4.34 4.46 -9.33
N ALA A 103 5.36 3.65 -9.03
CA ALA A 103 5.47 2.29 -9.53
C ALA A 103 4.42 1.35 -8.92
N ALA A 104 3.99 1.59 -7.67
CA ALA A 104 3.00 0.75 -7.00
C ALA A 104 1.64 0.69 -7.75
N PRO A 105 1.03 1.81 -8.20
CA PRO A 105 -0.14 1.79 -9.08
C PRO A 105 0.06 0.98 -10.37
N VAL A 106 1.24 1.08 -11.00
CA VAL A 106 1.56 0.32 -12.22
C VAL A 106 1.50 -1.18 -11.94
N VAL A 107 2.20 -1.62 -10.88
CA VAL A 107 2.21 -3.03 -10.48
C VAL A 107 0.81 -3.52 -10.11
N ALA A 108 0.03 -2.71 -9.39
CA ALA A 108 -1.35 -3.05 -9.02
C ALA A 108 -2.25 -3.26 -10.25
N ILE A 109 -2.17 -2.37 -11.24
CA ILE A 109 -2.92 -2.49 -12.50
C ILE A 109 -2.54 -3.77 -13.25
N LEU A 110 -1.23 -4.03 -13.39
CA LEU A 110 -0.74 -5.24 -14.06
C LEU A 110 -1.22 -6.51 -13.36
N TRP A 111 -1.18 -6.52 -12.02
CA TRP A 111 -1.65 -7.66 -11.23
C TRP A 111 -3.17 -7.88 -11.38
N GLY A 112 -3.98 -6.82 -11.28
CA GLY A 112 -5.43 -6.87 -11.45
C GLY A 112 -5.85 -7.36 -12.83
N VAL A 113 -5.18 -6.89 -13.88
CA VAL A 113 -5.49 -7.27 -15.28
C VAL A 113 -5.00 -8.68 -15.62
N PHE A 114 -3.74 -9.01 -15.31
CA PHE A 114 -3.13 -10.25 -15.81
C PHE A 114 -3.27 -11.45 -14.86
N ILE A 115 -3.15 -11.23 -13.54
CA ILE A 115 -3.16 -12.31 -12.55
C ILE A 115 -4.58 -12.56 -12.06
N TRP A 116 -5.23 -11.54 -11.51
CA TRP A 116 -6.59 -11.68 -10.97
C TRP A 116 -7.66 -11.67 -12.06
N LYS A 117 -7.36 -11.06 -13.22
CA LYS A 117 -8.27 -10.98 -14.37
C LYS A 117 -9.62 -10.38 -13.96
N GLU A 118 -9.57 -9.34 -13.12
CA GLU A 118 -10.76 -8.68 -12.50
C GLU A 118 -11.77 -8.19 -13.54
N PHE A 119 -11.29 -7.87 -14.75
CA PHE A 119 -12.11 -7.34 -15.84
C PHE A 119 -12.51 -8.39 -16.89
N ARG A 120 -12.37 -9.69 -16.61
CA ARG A 120 -12.68 -10.76 -17.59
C ARG A 120 -14.13 -10.70 -18.07
N ASP A 121 -15.06 -10.51 -17.15
CA ASP A 121 -16.50 -10.49 -17.43
C ASP A 121 -17.03 -9.06 -17.63
N ALA A 122 -16.14 -8.08 -17.72
CA ALA A 122 -16.52 -6.69 -17.90
C ALA A 122 -17.13 -6.43 -19.30
N PRO A 123 -17.97 -5.39 -19.46
CA PRO A 123 -18.60 -5.06 -20.74
C PRO A 123 -17.60 -4.89 -21.87
N LYS A 124 -18.03 -5.21 -23.10
CA LYS A 124 -17.22 -5.00 -24.31
C LYS A 124 -16.78 -3.53 -24.41
N GLY A 125 -15.47 -3.31 -24.53
CA GLY A 125 -14.87 -1.98 -24.56
C GLY A 125 -14.07 -1.63 -23.30
N THR A 126 -14.26 -2.34 -22.18
CA THR A 126 -13.52 -2.10 -20.93
C THR A 126 -12.01 -2.22 -21.14
N ASN A 127 -11.53 -3.19 -21.93
CA ASN A 127 -10.11 -3.33 -22.25
C ASN A 127 -9.53 -2.09 -22.95
N ARG A 128 -10.29 -1.39 -23.80
CA ARG A 128 -9.84 -0.15 -24.42
C ARG A 128 -9.70 0.97 -23.39
N LEU A 129 -10.64 1.06 -22.45
CA LEU A 129 -10.58 2.02 -21.35
C LEU A 129 -9.40 1.74 -20.41
N LEU A 130 -9.13 0.47 -20.09
CA LEU A 130 -7.98 0.07 -19.29
C LEU A 130 -6.66 0.43 -19.97
N ILE A 131 -6.53 0.14 -21.27
CA ILE A 131 -5.34 0.52 -22.05
C ILE A 131 -5.18 2.04 -22.09
N ALA A 132 -6.26 2.79 -22.34
CA ALA A 132 -6.23 4.24 -22.37
C ALA A 132 -5.84 4.83 -21.01
N MET A 133 -6.45 4.37 -19.91
CA MET A 133 -6.13 4.77 -18.54
C MET A 133 -4.65 4.52 -18.24
N PHE A 134 -4.16 3.32 -18.54
CA PHE A 134 -2.76 2.96 -18.28
C PHE A 134 -1.79 3.80 -19.12
N THR A 135 -2.13 4.06 -20.38
CA THR A 135 -1.32 4.88 -21.29
C THR A 135 -1.25 6.33 -20.81
N LEU A 136 -2.39 6.93 -20.46
CA LEU A 136 -2.46 8.28 -19.91
C LEU A 136 -1.71 8.40 -18.59
N PHE A 137 -1.78 7.36 -17.73
CA PHE A 137 -1.01 7.31 -16.49
C PHE A 137 0.50 7.32 -16.74
N LEU A 138 0.99 6.50 -17.68
CA LEU A 138 2.41 6.48 -18.06
C LEU A 138 2.85 7.81 -18.66
N ILE A 139 2.03 8.42 -19.53
CA ILE A 139 2.30 9.76 -20.08
C ILE A 139 2.42 10.79 -18.95
N GLY A 140 1.47 10.80 -18.02
CA GLY A 140 1.51 11.68 -16.84
C GLY A 140 2.78 11.48 -16.01
N LEU A 141 3.19 10.23 -15.80
CA LEU A 141 4.42 9.90 -15.07
C LEU A 141 5.67 10.44 -15.79
N VAL A 142 5.75 10.27 -17.11
CA VAL A 142 6.85 10.80 -17.93
C VAL A 142 6.89 12.32 -17.87
N LEU A 143 5.75 13.00 -18.04
CA LEU A 143 5.67 14.46 -17.99
C LEU A 143 6.11 15.01 -16.64
N ILE A 144 5.69 14.41 -15.52
CA ILE A 144 6.11 14.85 -14.19
C ILE A 144 7.61 14.58 -13.95
N THR A 145 8.12 13.46 -14.47
CA THR A 145 9.54 13.13 -14.38
C THR A 145 10.40 14.12 -15.17
N LEU A 146 9.96 14.54 -16.35
CA LEU A 146 10.65 15.55 -17.18
C LEU A 146 10.50 16.99 -16.67
N SER A 147 9.52 17.26 -15.79
CA SER A 147 9.29 18.59 -15.21
C SER A 147 10.16 18.88 -13.97
N ASN A 148 10.86 17.88 -13.43
CA ASN A 148 11.86 18.04 -12.36
C ASN A 148 13.26 18.18 -12.96
#